data_AF-Q162U3-F1
#
_entry.id   AF-Q162U3-F1
#
_cell.length_a   1.000
_cell.length_b   1.000
_cell.length_c   1.000
_cell.angle_alpha   90.00
_cell.angle_beta   90.00
_cell.angle_gamma   90.00
#
_symmetry.space_group_name_H-M   'P 1'
#
loop_
_entity.id
_entity.type
_entity.pdbx_description
1 polymer ?
#
loop_
_entity_poly.entity_id
_entity_poly.type
_entity_poly.pdbx_seq_one_letter_code
_entity_poly.pdbx_strand_id
1 'polypeptide(L)'
;MRETDLYPPIKSLLEGQGYRVKSEIGAVDVVALRGDEPPVVVELKTGFSLALFHQCIARQAVTDDVYLAVPRLAGKRFARSLKENVALARRLSLGVITVRLSDGLVEVHCDPGPYRPRKSKKRQSALLREFARRAGDPNEGGQTRAGLITAYRQDATKIALYLFEVGASKGAEVARETGVVNATRIMRDDHYNWFEKVATGVYGLTSAGAEAVALTPRVLGD
;
A
#
# COMPACT_ATOMS: atom_id res chain seq x y z
N MET A 1 -27.15 -11.26 -11.66
CA MET A 1 -27.21 -10.33 -10.51
C MET A 1 -27.32 -8.93 -11.08
N ARG A 2 -28.33 -8.19 -10.62
CA ARG A 2 -28.62 -6.81 -11.03
C ARG A 2 -28.47 -5.88 -9.83
N GLU A 3 -28.28 -4.59 -10.10
CA GLU A 3 -28.15 -3.56 -9.06
C GLU A 3 -29.43 -3.48 -8.22
N THR A 4 -30.58 -3.67 -8.86
CA THR A 4 -31.90 -3.75 -8.23
C THR A 4 -32.00 -4.84 -7.16
N ASP A 5 -31.18 -5.90 -7.22
CA ASP A 5 -31.22 -6.98 -6.23
C ASP A 5 -30.66 -6.53 -4.87
N LEU A 6 -29.90 -5.42 -4.82
CA LEU A 6 -29.35 -4.84 -3.59
C LEU A 6 -30.35 -3.96 -2.83
N TYR A 7 -31.37 -3.44 -3.53
CA TYR A 7 -32.29 -2.47 -2.95
C TYR A 7 -33.15 -3.03 -1.80
N PRO A 8 -33.83 -4.20 -1.94
CA PRO A 8 -34.68 -4.72 -0.86
C PRO A 8 -33.99 -4.87 0.50
N PRO A 9 -32.80 -5.50 0.61
CA PRO A 9 -32.14 -5.65 1.92
C PRO A 9 -31.65 -4.31 2.50
N ILE A 10 -31.19 -3.37 1.66
CA ILE A 10 -30.80 -2.03 2.12
C ILE A 10 -32.01 -1.25 2.62
N LYS A 11 -33.13 -1.32 1.90
CA LYS A 11 -34.40 -0.74 2.31
C LYS A 11 -34.84 -1.28 3.66
N SER A 12 -34.87 -2.61 3.83
CA SER A 12 -35.25 -3.25 5.10
C SER A 12 -34.34 -2.83 6.26
N LEU A 13 -33.03 -2.71 6.03
CA LEU A 13 -32.08 -2.23 7.05
C LEU A 13 -32.42 -0.79 7.51
N LEU A 14 -32.67 0.11 6.56
CA LEU A 14 -32.92 1.52 6.85
C LEU A 14 -34.33 1.73 7.44
N GLU A 15 -35.35 1.06 6.91
CA GLU A 15 -36.70 1.11 7.49
C GLU A 15 -36.73 0.54 8.92
N GLY A 16 -35.94 -0.51 9.19
CA GLY A 16 -35.73 -1.04 10.54
C GLY A 16 -35.09 -0.05 11.52
N GLN A 17 -34.45 1.01 11.02
CA GLN A 17 -33.89 2.12 11.81
C GLN A 17 -34.82 3.35 11.87
N GLY A 18 -36.05 3.22 11.39
CA GLY A 18 -37.08 4.27 11.42
C GLY A 18 -37.03 5.24 10.24
N TYR A 19 -36.26 4.95 9.19
CA TYR A 19 -36.27 5.76 7.98
C TYR A 19 -37.46 5.44 7.08
N ARG A 20 -37.96 6.45 6.37
CA ARG A 20 -38.80 6.27 5.18
C ARG A 20 -37.88 6.20 3.96
N VAL A 21 -37.94 5.10 3.22
CA VAL A 21 -36.99 4.82 2.13
C VAL A 21 -37.71 4.81 0.78
N LYS A 22 -37.13 5.50 -0.20
CA LYS A 22 -37.56 5.49 -1.60
C LYS A 22 -36.37 5.25 -2.52
N SER A 23 -36.61 4.57 -3.64
CA SER A 23 -35.61 4.39 -4.70
C SER A 23 -35.80 5.40 -5.84
N GLU A 24 -34.75 5.61 -6.62
CA GLU A 24 -34.78 6.39 -7.87
C GLU A 24 -35.28 7.83 -7.69
N ILE A 25 -34.81 8.49 -6.62
CA ILE A 25 -35.14 9.89 -6.36
C ILE A 25 -34.11 10.78 -7.07
N GLY A 26 -34.55 11.42 -8.16
CA GLY A 26 -33.65 12.18 -9.01
C GLY A 26 -32.64 11.27 -9.68
N ALA A 27 -31.36 11.46 -9.39
CA ALA A 27 -30.27 10.62 -9.90
C ALA A 27 -29.68 9.69 -8.82
N VAL A 28 -30.35 9.52 -7.68
CA VAL A 28 -29.90 8.72 -6.54
C VAL A 28 -30.68 7.42 -6.46
N ASP A 29 -29.97 6.30 -6.35
CA ASP A 29 -30.58 4.97 -6.29
C ASP A 29 -31.44 4.76 -5.04
N VAL A 30 -30.99 5.19 -3.86
CA VAL A 30 -31.74 5.10 -2.60
C VAL A 30 -31.63 6.39 -1.79
N VAL A 31 -32.77 6.94 -1.37
CA VAL A 31 -32.87 8.06 -0.43
C VAL A 31 -33.70 7.65 0.77
N ALA A 32 -33.18 7.91 1.96
CA ALA A 32 -33.83 7.61 3.23
C ALA A 32 -33.93 8.86 4.11
N LEU A 33 -35.12 9.11 4.67
CA LEU A 33 -35.43 10.27 5.51
C LEU A 33 -35.98 9.84 6.87
N ARG A 34 -35.50 10.47 7.96
CA ARG A 34 -36.01 10.26 9.32
C ARG A 34 -36.28 11.61 9.99
N GLY A 35 -37.55 11.96 10.17
CA GLY A 35 -37.94 13.26 10.70
C GLY A 35 -37.35 14.41 9.88
N ASP A 36 -36.66 15.33 10.57
CA ASP A 36 -35.98 16.51 10.02
C ASP A 36 -34.46 16.31 9.90
N GLU A 37 -33.95 15.08 10.07
CA GLU A 37 -32.53 14.77 9.85
C GLU A 37 -32.15 14.92 8.36
N PRO A 38 -30.87 15.21 8.06
CA PRO A 38 -30.37 15.17 6.68
C PRO A 38 -30.66 13.83 5.98
N PRO A 39 -30.81 13.82 4.64
CA PRO A 39 -31.07 12.58 3.93
C PRO A 39 -29.87 11.64 3.98
N VAL A 40 -30.13 10.34 4.16
CA VAL A 40 -29.15 9.30 3.89
C VAL A 40 -29.29 8.90 2.42
N VAL A 41 -28.16 8.89 1.70
CA VAL A 41 -28.08 8.55 0.28
C VAL A 41 -27.25 7.28 0.10
N VAL A 42 -27.75 6.32 -0.69
CA VAL A 42 -27.00 5.11 -1.04
C VAL A 42 -26.97 4.91 -2.55
N GLU A 43 -25.77 4.78 -3.12
CA GLU A 43 -25.54 4.41 -4.52
C GLU A 43 -25.27 2.89 -4.61
N LEU A 44 -25.94 2.20 -5.53
CA LEU A 44 -25.93 0.75 -5.68
C LEU A 44 -25.12 0.34 -6.91
N LYS A 45 -24.16 -0.59 -6.74
CA LYS A 45 -23.43 -1.15 -7.89
C LYS A 45 -23.17 -2.63 -7.71
N THR A 46 -23.10 -3.37 -8.82
CA THR A 46 -22.69 -4.79 -8.81
C THR A 46 -21.25 -5.02 -8.35
N GLY A 47 -20.43 -3.97 -8.19
CA GLY A 47 -19.09 -4.04 -7.65
C GLY A 47 -18.45 -2.66 -7.48
N PHE A 48 -17.32 -2.60 -6.77
CA PHE A 48 -16.57 -1.36 -6.62
C PHE A 48 -16.02 -0.87 -7.97
N SER A 49 -16.18 0.42 -8.23
CA SER A 49 -15.63 1.09 -9.41
C SER A 49 -15.39 2.57 -9.10
N LEU A 50 -14.46 3.22 -9.81
CA LEU A 50 -14.26 4.67 -9.66
C LEU A 50 -15.52 5.48 -10.01
N ALA A 51 -16.33 4.99 -10.96
CA ALA A 51 -17.60 5.62 -11.31
C ALA A 51 -18.54 5.69 -10.09
N LEU A 52 -18.67 4.60 -9.32
CA LEU A 52 -19.45 4.58 -8.08
C LEU A 52 -18.93 5.59 -7.05
N PHE A 53 -17.61 5.67 -6.86
CA PHE A 53 -17.03 6.67 -5.96
C PHE A 53 -17.32 8.10 -6.44
N HIS A 54 -17.20 8.39 -7.74
CA HIS A 54 -17.51 9.71 -8.28
C HIS A 54 -18.98 10.09 -8.11
N GLN A 55 -19.90 9.14 -8.29
CA GLN A 55 -21.33 9.35 -8.00
C GLN A 55 -21.52 9.72 -6.53
N CYS A 56 -20.98 8.92 -5.59
CA CYS A 56 -21.07 9.21 -4.16
C CYS A 56 -20.46 10.57 -3.79
N ILE A 57 -19.27 10.92 -4.29
CA ILE A 57 -18.66 12.23 -4.05
C ILE A 57 -19.57 13.37 -4.54
N ALA A 58 -20.20 13.21 -5.72
CA ALA A 58 -21.15 14.20 -6.20
C ALA A 58 -22.37 14.36 -5.29
N ARG A 59 -22.80 13.29 -4.60
CA ARG A 59 -23.90 13.35 -3.61
C ARG A 59 -23.54 14.08 -2.33
N GLN A 60 -22.25 14.21 -2.01
CA GLN A 60 -21.79 14.96 -0.83
C GLN A 60 -22.12 16.46 -0.91
N ALA A 61 -22.41 16.99 -2.10
CA ALA A 61 -22.93 18.34 -2.25
C ALA A 61 -24.35 18.51 -1.66
N VAL A 62 -25.06 17.41 -1.36
CA VAL A 62 -26.43 17.40 -0.84
C VAL A 62 -26.50 16.97 0.63
N THR A 63 -25.65 16.03 1.06
CA THR A 63 -25.65 15.47 2.42
C THR A 63 -24.29 14.87 2.77
N ASP A 64 -23.93 14.84 4.04
CA ASP A 64 -22.73 14.14 4.51
C ASP A 64 -22.94 12.61 4.60
N ASP A 65 -24.20 12.16 4.72
CA ASP A 65 -24.56 10.75 4.94
C ASP A 65 -24.67 9.96 3.62
N VAL A 66 -23.54 9.81 2.93
CA VAL A 66 -23.46 9.13 1.63
C VAL A 66 -22.76 7.78 1.73
N TYR A 67 -23.45 6.72 1.31
CA TYR A 67 -22.95 5.35 1.26
C TYR A 67 -22.84 4.84 -0.17
N LEU A 68 -21.85 3.98 -0.41
CA LEU A 68 -21.86 3.06 -1.54
C LEU A 68 -22.19 1.64 -1.08
N ALA A 69 -22.98 0.92 -1.87
CA ALA A 69 -23.34 -0.46 -1.58
C ALA A 69 -23.03 -1.41 -2.74
N VAL A 70 -22.41 -2.55 -2.42
CA VAL A 70 -22.06 -3.59 -3.38
C VAL A 70 -22.40 -4.99 -2.86
N PRO A 71 -22.51 -6.02 -3.72
CA PRO A 71 -22.65 -7.40 -3.27
C PRO A 71 -21.43 -7.87 -2.47
N ARG A 72 -21.67 -8.64 -1.41
CA ARG A 72 -20.62 -9.37 -0.69
C ARG A 72 -20.26 -10.63 -1.47
N LEU A 73 -19.01 -10.72 -1.94
CA LEU A 73 -18.47 -11.91 -2.59
C LEU A 73 -17.55 -12.70 -1.65
N ALA A 74 -17.34 -13.99 -1.96
CA ALA A 74 -16.45 -14.85 -1.18
C ALA A 74 -14.98 -14.73 -1.61
N GLY A 75 -14.07 -15.17 -0.73
CA GLY A 75 -12.66 -15.41 -1.04
C GLY A 75 -11.69 -14.26 -0.76
N LYS A 76 -10.40 -14.61 -0.77
CA LYS A 76 -9.29 -13.71 -0.39
C LYS A 76 -9.19 -12.48 -1.29
N ARG A 77 -9.54 -12.61 -2.58
CA ARG A 77 -9.51 -11.51 -3.56
C ARG A 77 -10.53 -10.42 -3.19
N PHE A 78 -11.77 -10.81 -2.91
CA PHE A 78 -12.80 -9.85 -2.49
C PHE A 78 -12.45 -9.22 -1.14
N ALA A 79 -12.00 -10.01 -0.16
CA ALA A 79 -11.62 -9.47 1.14
C ALA A 79 -10.51 -8.40 1.04
N ARG A 80 -9.53 -8.59 0.14
CA ARG A 80 -8.50 -7.58 -0.14
C ARG A 80 -9.11 -6.33 -0.79
N SER A 81 -9.90 -6.51 -1.84
CA SER A 81 -10.58 -5.41 -2.55
C SER A 81 -11.47 -4.60 -1.60
N LEU A 82 -12.28 -5.25 -0.76
CA LEU A 82 -13.11 -4.60 0.25
C LEU A 82 -12.27 -3.77 1.22
N LYS A 83 -11.17 -4.33 1.74
CA LYS A 83 -10.27 -3.61 2.65
C LYS A 83 -9.69 -2.35 2.01
N GLU A 84 -9.28 -2.43 0.75
CA GLU A 84 -8.71 -1.29 0.00
C GLU A 84 -9.78 -0.23 -0.29
N ASN A 85 -10.97 -0.64 -0.72
CA ASN A 85 -12.08 0.27 -1.01
C ASN A 85 -12.65 0.93 0.25
N VAL A 86 -12.75 0.22 1.38
CA VAL A 86 -13.11 0.83 2.68
C VAL A 86 -12.07 1.86 3.12
N ALA A 87 -10.79 1.61 2.86
CA ALA A 87 -9.74 2.59 3.15
C ALA A 87 -9.83 3.84 2.26
N LEU A 88 -10.27 3.70 1.01
CA LEU A 88 -10.54 4.82 0.10
C LEU A 88 -11.80 5.58 0.53
N ALA A 89 -12.91 4.89 0.79
CA ALA A 89 -14.17 5.50 1.22
C ALA A 89 -13.99 6.35 2.48
N ARG A 90 -13.27 5.84 3.49
CA ARG A 90 -12.90 6.63 4.68
C ARG A 90 -12.18 7.92 4.31
N ARG A 91 -11.24 7.90 3.37
CA ARG A 91 -10.50 9.12 2.94
C ARG A 91 -11.40 10.16 2.27
N LEU A 92 -12.49 9.71 1.70
CA LEU A 92 -13.48 10.52 1.00
C LEU A 92 -14.67 10.85 1.89
N SER A 93 -14.65 10.51 3.18
CA SER A 93 -15.79 10.69 4.09
C SER A 93 -17.06 9.96 3.61
N LEU A 94 -16.92 8.77 3.02
CA LEU A 94 -18.02 7.95 2.51
C LEU A 94 -18.23 6.69 3.36
N GLY A 95 -19.48 6.25 3.43
CA GLY A 95 -19.85 4.97 4.01
C GLY A 95 -19.75 3.81 3.02
N VAL A 96 -19.56 2.59 3.52
CA VAL A 96 -19.50 1.37 2.70
C VAL A 96 -20.40 0.29 3.27
N ILE A 97 -21.28 -0.21 2.41
CA ILE A 97 -22.20 -1.30 2.71
C ILE A 97 -21.89 -2.48 1.79
N THR A 98 -21.99 -3.69 2.32
CA THR A 98 -22.07 -4.89 1.50
C THR A 98 -23.34 -5.68 1.78
N VAL A 99 -23.90 -6.28 0.74
CA VAL A 99 -25.08 -7.14 0.83
C VAL A 99 -24.73 -8.56 0.40
N ARG A 100 -24.89 -9.54 1.27
CA ARG A 100 -24.81 -10.95 0.90
C ARG A 100 -26.16 -11.40 0.35
N LEU A 101 -26.25 -11.55 -0.96
CA LEU A 101 -27.53 -11.82 -1.64
C LEU A 101 -28.15 -13.18 -1.32
N SER A 102 -27.39 -14.16 -0.83
CA SER A 102 -27.92 -15.50 -0.50
C SER A 102 -28.93 -15.48 0.65
N ASP A 103 -28.78 -14.55 1.59
CA ASP A 103 -29.61 -14.44 2.79
C ASP A 103 -30.03 -13.00 3.12
N GLY A 104 -29.67 -12.03 2.27
CA GLY A 104 -29.98 -10.62 2.46
C GLY A 104 -29.18 -9.95 3.58
N LEU A 105 -28.12 -10.58 4.11
CA LEU A 105 -27.33 -9.96 5.18
C LEU A 105 -26.68 -8.67 4.70
N VAL A 106 -26.96 -7.56 5.39
CA VAL A 106 -26.33 -6.26 5.16
C VAL A 106 -25.27 -6.01 6.22
N GLU A 107 -24.08 -5.59 5.79
CA GLU A 107 -22.98 -5.19 6.67
C GLU A 107 -22.49 -3.79 6.31
N VAL A 108 -22.42 -2.92 7.31
CA VAL A 108 -21.80 -1.60 7.21
C VAL A 108 -20.33 -1.72 7.65
N HIS A 109 -19.39 -1.43 6.75
CA HIS A 109 -17.94 -1.56 7.00
C HIS A 109 -17.29 -0.27 7.50
N CYS A 110 -17.91 0.86 7.15
CA CYS A 110 -17.63 2.17 7.72
C CYS A 110 -18.81 3.09 7.46
N ASP A 111 -19.03 4.01 8.39
CA ASP A 111 -19.93 5.14 8.20
C ASP A 111 -19.18 6.34 7.58
N PRO A 112 -19.91 7.24 6.88
CA PRO A 112 -19.41 8.55 6.48
C PRO A 112 -18.88 9.32 7.70
N GLY A 113 -17.89 10.18 7.48
CA GLY A 113 -17.35 11.00 8.56
C GLY A 113 -15.96 11.55 8.28
N PRO A 114 -15.51 12.51 9.10
CA PRO A 114 -14.28 13.25 8.86
C PRO A 114 -13.06 12.33 8.91
N TYR A 115 -12.16 12.48 7.94
CA TYR A 115 -10.92 11.72 7.88
C TYR A 115 -9.67 12.57 8.00
N ARG A 116 -8.81 12.19 8.94
CA ARG A 116 -7.48 12.76 9.11
C ARG A 116 -6.41 11.67 8.88
N PRO A 117 -5.65 11.72 7.77
CA PRO A 117 -4.63 10.71 7.52
C PRO A 117 -3.54 10.71 8.60
N ARG A 118 -3.28 9.54 9.19
CA ARG A 118 -2.15 9.35 10.11
C ARG A 118 -0.86 9.13 9.34
N LYS A 119 0.04 10.11 9.41
CA LYS A 119 1.39 9.99 8.83
C LYS A 119 2.25 9.02 9.64
N SER A 120 3.05 8.20 8.95
CA SER A 120 4.03 7.32 9.59
C SER A 120 5.39 8.02 9.66
N LYS A 121 5.72 8.61 10.80
CA LYS A 121 7.05 9.23 11.03
C LYS A 121 8.18 8.25 10.73
N LYS A 122 8.03 6.98 11.13
CA LYS A 122 9.01 5.91 10.84
C LYS A 122 9.26 5.73 9.34
N ARG A 123 8.21 5.66 8.52
CA ARG A 123 8.36 5.50 7.06
C ARG A 123 8.98 6.76 6.42
N GLN A 124 8.57 7.94 6.88
CA GLN A 124 9.15 9.20 6.43
C GLN A 124 10.65 9.26 6.74
N SER A 125 11.06 8.96 7.98
CA SER A 125 12.48 8.93 8.36
C SER A 125 13.26 7.84 7.64
N ALA A 126 12.66 6.70 7.30
CA ALA A 126 13.32 5.69 6.48
C ALA A 126 13.57 6.20 5.05
N LEU A 127 12.57 6.86 4.44
CA LEU A 127 12.70 7.47 3.11
C LEU A 127 13.78 8.55 3.08
N LEU A 128 13.80 9.45 4.06
CA LEU A 128 14.81 10.52 4.14
C LEU A 128 16.23 9.96 4.34
N ARG A 129 16.38 8.91 5.16
CA ARG A 129 17.69 8.26 5.34
C ARG A 129 18.19 7.56 4.10
N GLU A 130 17.31 6.89 3.36
CA GLU A 130 17.67 6.28 2.08
C GLU A 130 18.09 7.35 1.07
N PHE A 131 17.32 8.43 0.95
CA PHE A 131 17.66 9.55 0.07
C PHE A 131 19.01 10.17 0.40
N ALA A 132 19.26 10.49 1.68
CA ALA A 132 20.52 11.11 2.10
C ALA A 132 21.74 10.20 1.96
N ARG A 133 21.57 8.87 2.00
CA ARG A 133 22.68 7.91 1.87
C ARG A 133 22.96 7.51 0.43
N ARG A 134 21.98 7.63 -0.46
CA ARG A 134 22.16 7.25 -1.86
C ARG A 134 23.07 8.26 -2.56
N ALA A 135 24.13 7.76 -3.18
CA ALA A 135 25.02 8.59 -3.99
C ALA A 135 24.43 8.74 -5.39
N GLY A 136 24.30 9.99 -5.86
CA GLY A 136 23.73 10.33 -7.16
C GLY A 136 22.27 9.91 -7.32
N ASP A 137 21.80 9.87 -8.57
CA ASP A 137 20.51 9.31 -8.95
C ASP A 137 20.69 8.12 -9.92
N PRO A 138 21.14 6.97 -9.40
CA PRO A 138 21.55 5.84 -10.23
C PRO A 138 20.37 5.07 -10.85
N ASN A 139 19.12 5.49 -10.60
CA ASN A 139 17.94 4.79 -11.09
C ASN A 139 17.09 5.69 -11.99
N GLU A 140 16.82 5.25 -13.21
CA GLU A 140 15.69 5.74 -14.00
C GLU A 140 14.35 5.42 -13.33
N GLY A 141 13.40 6.35 -13.43
CA GLY A 141 12.05 6.20 -12.87
C GLY A 141 11.26 5.05 -13.49
N GLY A 142 10.48 4.34 -12.67
CA GLY A 142 9.61 3.25 -13.13
C GLY A 142 10.28 1.87 -13.21
N GLN A 143 11.56 1.75 -12.84
CA GLN A 143 12.24 0.45 -12.78
C GLN A 143 11.59 -0.51 -11.78
N THR A 144 11.60 -1.79 -12.16
CA THR A 144 11.16 -2.87 -11.25
C THR A 144 12.18 -3.06 -10.12
N ARG A 145 11.77 -3.75 -9.04
CA ARG A 145 12.68 -4.02 -7.91
C ARG A 145 13.95 -4.77 -8.31
N ALA A 146 13.88 -5.59 -9.36
CA ALA A 146 15.04 -6.25 -9.94
C ALA A 146 15.83 -5.23 -10.76
N GLY A 147 16.79 -4.56 -10.11
CA GLY A 147 17.63 -3.55 -10.77
C GLY A 147 17.91 -2.33 -9.90
N LEU A 148 17.05 -2.03 -8.92
CA LEU A 148 17.19 -0.83 -8.10
C LEU A 148 18.55 -0.77 -7.38
N ILE A 149 19.27 0.33 -7.60
CA ILE A 149 20.47 0.72 -6.88
C ILE A 149 20.02 1.53 -5.66
N THR A 150 20.00 0.86 -4.51
CA THR A 150 19.73 1.46 -3.20
C THR A 150 21.05 1.86 -2.53
N ALA A 151 20.98 2.69 -1.48
CA ALA A 151 22.16 3.01 -0.69
C ALA A 151 22.80 1.73 -0.10
N TYR A 152 21.98 0.75 0.30
CA TYR A 152 22.47 -0.56 0.74
C TYR A 152 23.24 -1.30 -0.35
N ARG A 153 22.75 -1.27 -1.60
CA ARG A 153 23.42 -1.92 -2.74
C ARG A 153 24.73 -1.20 -3.07
N GLN A 154 24.77 0.12 -3.04
CA GLN A 154 26.00 0.91 -3.21
C GLN A 154 27.02 0.57 -2.13
N ASP A 155 26.61 0.51 -0.86
CA ASP A 155 27.47 0.11 0.25
C ASP A 155 28.00 -1.32 0.08
N ALA A 156 27.14 -2.27 -0.28
CA ALA A 156 27.55 -3.65 -0.56
C ALA A 156 28.53 -3.74 -1.74
N THR A 157 28.31 -2.98 -2.80
CA THR A 157 29.21 -2.91 -3.96
C THR A 157 30.57 -2.32 -3.59
N LYS A 158 30.64 -1.25 -2.79
CA LYS A 158 31.91 -0.68 -2.29
C LYS A 158 32.70 -1.71 -1.48
N ILE A 159 32.02 -2.45 -0.60
CA ILE A 159 32.63 -3.52 0.19
C ILE A 159 33.15 -4.64 -0.72
N ALA A 160 32.34 -5.05 -1.70
CA ALA A 160 32.72 -6.11 -2.61
C ALA A 160 33.94 -5.72 -3.46
N LEU A 161 33.99 -4.51 -4.00
CA LEU A 161 35.17 -3.98 -4.71
C LEU A 161 36.43 -4.02 -3.84
N TYR A 162 36.36 -3.52 -2.61
CA TYR A 162 37.49 -3.55 -1.68
C TYR A 162 38.00 -4.98 -1.41
N LEU A 163 37.10 -5.93 -1.15
CA LEU A 163 37.48 -7.32 -0.90
C LEU A 163 38.00 -8.02 -2.16
N PHE A 164 37.56 -7.61 -3.35
CA PHE A 164 38.07 -8.12 -4.62
C PHE A 164 39.53 -7.71 -4.83
N GLU A 165 39.87 -6.46 -4.49
CA GLU A 165 41.22 -5.90 -4.64
C GLU A 165 42.20 -6.37 -3.54
N VAL A 166 41.75 -6.37 -2.28
CA VAL A 166 42.62 -6.59 -1.10
C VAL A 166 42.57 -8.04 -0.61
N GLY A 167 41.50 -8.77 -0.92
CA GLY A 167 41.26 -10.11 -0.40
C GLY A 167 40.57 -10.12 0.97
N ALA A 168 40.44 -11.33 1.54
CA ALA A 168 39.69 -11.55 2.78
C ALA A 168 40.24 -10.73 3.94
N SER A 169 39.39 -9.87 4.52
CA SER A 169 39.81 -8.81 5.45
C SER A 169 38.95 -8.77 6.71
N LYS A 170 39.47 -8.15 7.78
CA LYS A 170 38.68 -7.95 9.02
C LYS A 170 37.54 -6.99 8.77
N GLY A 171 36.35 -7.27 9.31
CA GLY A 171 35.17 -6.43 9.10
C GLY A 171 35.33 -4.97 9.55
N ALA A 172 36.17 -4.71 10.56
CA ALA A 172 36.50 -3.36 11.00
C ALA A 172 37.44 -2.62 10.03
N GLU A 173 38.34 -3.35 9.38
CA GLU A 173 39.25 -2.81 8.36
C GLU A 173 38.49 -2.44 7.10
N VAL A 174 37.62 -3.34 6.62
CA VAL A 174 36.70 -3.08 5.50
C VAL A 174 35.87 -1.82 5.78
N ALA A 175 35.30 -1.67 6.98
CA ALA A 175 34.51 -0.49 7.34
C ALA A 175 35.32 0.82 7.30
N ARG A 176 36.59 0.77 7.75
CA ARG A 176 37.51 1.92 7.77
C ARG A 176 37.90 2.35 6.36
N GLU A 177 38.29 1.40 5.51
CA GLU A 177 38.82 1.69 4.16
C GLU A 177 37.71 2.06 3.16
N THR A 178 36.52 1.44 3.28
CA THR A 178 35.38 1.76 2.39
C THR A 178 34.55 2.96 2.84
N GLY A 179 34.76 3.44 4.07
CA GLY A 179 33.89 4.40 4.74
C GLY A 179 32.50 3.86 5.11
N VAL A 180 32.21 2.58 4.85
CA VAL A 180 30.92 1.96 5.15
C VAL A 180 30.91 1.50 6.61
N VAL A 181 30.44 2.38 7.50
CA VAL A 181 30.42 2.15 8.97
C VAL A 181 29.82 0.81 9.38
N ASN A 182 28.80 0.32 8.66
CA ASN A 182 28.14 -0.95 8.95
C ASN A 182 28.58 -2.13 8.07
N ALA A 183 29.79 -2.09 7.50
CA ALA A 183 30.29 -3.10 6.58
C ALA A 183 30.23 -4.53 7.15
N THR A 184 30.65 -4.72 8.40
CA THR A 184 30.61 -6.05 9.05
C THR A 184 29.18 -6.62 9.10
N ARG A 185 28.16 -5.78 9.28
CA ARG A 185 26.76 -6.24 9.27
C ARG A 185 26.32 -6.58 7.85
N ILE A 186 26.65 -5.75 6.86
CA ILE A 186 26.30 -6.00 5.44
C ILE A 186 26.87 -7.35 4.99
N MET A 187 28.14 -7.63 5.27
CA MET A 187 28.78 -8.90 4.93
C MET A 187 28.23 -10.10 5.70
N ARG A 188 27.69 -9.87 6.91
CA ARG A 188 27.10 -10.94 7.72
C ARG A 188 25.68 -11.28 7.29
N ASP A 189 24.87 -10.25 7.01
CA ASP A 189 23.46 -10.40 6.63
C ASP A 189 23.35 -10.90 5.17
N ASP A 190 24.33 -10.55 4.34
CA ASP A 190 24.57 -11.00 2.96
C ASP A 190 23.32 -11.23 2.11
N HIS A 191 22.49 -10.19 1.99
CA HIS A 191 21.26 -10.22 1.19
C HIS A 191 21.47 -10.54 -0.30
N TYR A 192 22.71 -10.53 -0.80
CA TYR A 192 23.05 -10.77 -2.21
C TYR A 192 23.85 -12.05 -2.44
N ASN A 193 24.21 -12.78 -1.37
CA ASN A 193 25.11 -13.94 -1.43
C ASN A 193 26.51 -13.62 -2.00
N TRP A 194 27.01 -12.40 -1.77
CA TRP A 194 28.30 -11.92 -2.28
C TRP A 194 29.45 -12.19 -1.33
N PHE A 195 29.18 -12.43 -0.05
CA PHE A 195 30.18 -12.44 1.00
C PHE A 195 30.23 -13.79 1.69
N GLU A 196 31.41 -14.16 2.17
CA GLU A 196 31.58 -15.37 2.98
C GLU A 196 32.41 -15.11 4.22
N LYS A 197 32.11 -15.83 5.31
CA LYS A 197 32.87 -15.74 6.54
C LYS A 197 34.03 -16.72 6.49
N VAL A 198 35.24 -16.19 6.28
CA VAL A 198 36.48 -16.98 6.18
C VAL A 198 37.00 -17.36 7.57
N ALA A 199 36.90 -16.45 8.54
CA ALA A 199 37.25 -16.70 9.94
C ALA A 199 36.44 -15.79 10.88
N THR A 200 36.68 -15.88 12.19
CA THR A 200 36.03 -14.99 13.16
C THR A 200 36.36 -13.53 12.86
N GLY A 201 35.35 -12.78 12.40
CA GLY A 201 35.47 -11.37 12.07
C GLY A 201 36.16 -11.08 10.73
N VAL A 202 36.52 -12.10 9.95
CA VAL A 202 37.17 -11.98 8.64
C VAL A 202 36.23 -12.46 7.55
N TYR A 203 36.07 -11.65 6.51
CA TYR A 203 35.12 -11.87 5.43
C TYR A 203 35.84 -11.79 4.08
N GLY A 204 35.43 -12.66 3.14
CA GLY A 204 35.88 -12.69 1.76
C GLY A 204 34.70 -12.61 0.79
N LEU A 205 34.99 -12.78 -0.50
CA LEU A 205 33.98 -12.84 -1.57
C LEU A 205 33.68 -14.27 -1.97
N THR A 206 32.40 -14.55 -2.21
CA THR A 206 32.00 -15.74 -2.97
C THR A 206 32.32 -15.55 -4.46
N SER A 207 32.29 -16.63 -5.25
CA SER A 207 32.40 -16.54 -6.72
C SER A 207 31.34 -15.59 -7.31
N ALA A 208 30.10 -15.64 -6.78
CA ALA A 208 29.02 -14.75 -7.21
C ALA A 208 29.30 -13.27 -6.88
N GLY A 209 29.92 -13.00 -5.73
CA GLY A 209 30.38 -11.65 -5.36
C GLY A 209 31.47 -11.13 -6.29
N ALA A 210 32.44 -11.97 -6.63
CA ALA A 210 33.52 -11.62 -7.56
C ALA A 210 32.97 -11.32 -8.98
N GLU A 211 32.03 -12.13 -9.48
CA GLU A 211 31.35 -11.90 -10.76
C GLU A 211 30.54 -10.59 -10.76
N ALA A 212 29.83 -10.29 -9.67
CA ALA A 212 29.04 -9.07 -9.54
C ALA A 212 29.92 -7.81 -9.59
N VAL A 213 31.11 -7.86 -8.98
CA VAL A 213 32.09 -6.76 -9.02
C VAL A 213 32.58 -6.51 -10.45
N ALA A 214 32.87 -7.56 -11.23
CA ALA A 214 33.30 -7.42 -12.62
C ALA A 214 32.27 -6.72 -13.54
N LEU A 215 30.99 -6.72 -13.16
CA LEU A 215 29.88 -6.11 -13.91
C LEU A 215 29.48 -4.70 -13.39
N THR A 216 30.26 -4.11 -12.49
CA THR A 216 29.91 -2.92 -11.69
C THR A 216 29.97 -1.51 -12.34
N PRO A 217 30.40 -1.25 -13.61
CA PRO A 217 30.56 0.13 -14.11
C PRO A 217 29.36 1.09 -14.01
N ARG A 218 28.16 0.64 -13.61
CA ARG A 218 26.94 1.46 -13.44
C ARG A 218 26.52 1.75 -11.99
N VAL A 219 27.12 1.16 -10.96
CA VAL A 219 26.55 1.18 -9.60
C VAL A 219 27.03 2.35 -8.73
N LEU A 220 28.22 2.89 -9.01
CA LEU A 220 28.86 3.91 -8.18
C LEU A 220 28.58 5.36 -8.61
N GLY A 221 28.03 5.58 -9.81
CA GLY A 221 27.56 6.90 -10.24
C GLY A 221 28.66 7.88 -10.66
N ASP A 222 29.78 7.37 -11.18
CA ASP A 222 30.75 8.17 -11.95
C ASP A 222 30.33 8.23 -13.43
#